data_AF-A0A7H8NRP7-F1
#
_entry.id   AF-A0A7H8NRP7-F1
#
_cell.length_a   1.000
_cell.length_b   1.000
_cell.length_c   1.000
_cell.angle_alpha   90.00
_cell.angle_beta   90.00
_cell.angle_gamma   90.00
#
_symmetry.space_group_name_H-M   'P 1'
#
loop_
_entity.id
_entity.type
_entity.pdbx_description
1 polymer ?
#
loop_
_entity_poly.entity_id
_entity_poly.type
_entity_poly.pdbx_seq_one_letter_code
_entity_poly.pdbx_strand_id
1 'polypeptide(L)'
;MPTSPTLLPIPLRLLDDRYGPGNVDEAEDTLIGIVQAVMGERASCAFHFDTQHANPWFHQLLLEPSAAGVPATPEQLQAMAARLVALGLG
;
A
#
# COMPACT_ATOMS: atom_id res chain seq x y z
N MET A 1 -6.68 5.07 -16.47
CA MET A 1 -5.24 5.42 -16.40
C MET A 1 -4.45 4.12 -16.34
N PRO A 2 -3.26 4.01 -16.95
CA PRO A 2 -2.45 2.81 -16.77
C PRO A 2 -2.06 2.74 -15.29
N THR A 3 -2.50 1.70 -14.60
CA THR A 3 -1.94 1.29 -13.31
C THR A 3 -0.45 1.06 -13.55
N SER A 4 0.39 1.98 -13.09
CA SER A 4 1.83 1.77 -13.10
C SER A 4 2.09 0.39 -12.48
N PRO A 5 2.85 -0.51 -13.14
CA PRO A 5 3.04 -1.89 -12.69
C PRO A 5 3.83 -2.01 -11.37
N THR A 6 4.08 -0.89 -10.70
CA THR A 6 4.84 -0.72 -9.47
C THR A 6 3.97 -0.30 -8.29
N LEU A 7 2.68 -0.01 -8.49
CA LEU A 7 1.79 0.49 -7.44
C LEU A 7 0.92 -0.63 -6.88
N LEU A 8 0.86 -0.69 -5.55
CA LEU A 8 -0.02 -1.58 -4.81
C LEU A 8 -1.22 -0.78 -4.28
N PRO A 9 -2.42 -0.95 -4.86
CA PRO A 9 -3.61 -0.22 -4.44
C PRO A 9 -4.19 -0.78 -3.15
N ILE A 10 -4.55 0.11 -2.23
CA ILE A 10 -5.18 -0.19 -0.95
C ILE A 10 -6.40 0.73 -0.81
N PRO A 11 -7.63 0.21 -0.75
CA PRO A 11 -8.82 1.03 -0.52
C PRO A 11 -8.75 1.78 0.82
N LEU A 12 -8.92 3.11 0.81
CA LEU A 12 -8.83 3.92 2.04
C LEU A 12 -9.84 3.48 3.09
N ARG A 13 -11.06 3.12 2.67
CA ARG A 13 -12.09 2.59 3.57
C ARG A 13 -11.60 1.40 4.41
N LEU A 14 -10.75 0.53 3.86
CA LEU A 14 -10.26 -0.64 4.58
C LEU A 14 -9.21 -0.26 5.63
N LEU A 15 -8.44 0.80 5.38
CA LEU A 15 -7.53 1.38 6.36
C LEU A 15 -8.33 2.01 7.51
N ASP A 16 -9.36 2.82 7.19
CA ASP A 16 -10.24 3.43 8.19
C ASP A 16 -10.99 2.37 9.01
N ASP A 17 -11.50 1.33 8.38
CA ASP A 17 -12.20 0.22 9.05
C ASP A 17 -11.28 -0.54 10.01
N ARG A 18 -10.00 -0.69 9.66
CA ARG A 18 -9.03 -1.49 10.42
C ARG A 18 -8.38 -0.71 11.57
N TYR A 19 -7.92 0.51 11.30
CA TYR A 19 -7.14 1.30 12.25
C TYR A 19 -7.98 2.40 12.92
N GLY A 20 -9.16 2.70 12.38
CA GLY A 20 -9.99 3.80 12.85
C GLY A 20 -9.68 5.11 12.12
N PRO A 21 -10.66 6.04 12.03
CA PRO A 21 -10.48 7.29 11.31
C PRO A 21 -9.35 8.13 11.93
N GLY A 22 -8.36 8.50 11.13
CA GLY A 22 -7.25 9.36 11.56
C GLY A 22 -6.06 8.64 12.19
N ASN A 23 -6.09 7.32 12.35
CA ASN A 23 -4.94 6.52 12.79
C ASN A 23 -4.04 6.15 11.60
N VAL A 24 -3.54 7.19 10.93
CA VAL A 24 -2.70 7.06 9.73
C VAL A 24 -1.33 6.50 10.08
N ASP A 25 -0.76 6.87 11.23
CA ASP A 25 0.56 6.42 11.67
C ASP A 25 0.65 4.90 11.83
N GLU A 26 -0.37 4.26 12.44
CA GLU A 26 -0.42 2.81 12.63
C GLU A 26 -0.55 2.05 11.30
N ALA A 27 -1.31 2.63 10.35
CA ALA A 27 -1.42 2.12 9.01
C ALA A 27 -0.07 2.22 8.27
N GLU A 28 0.61 3.37 8.34
CA GLU A 28 1.91 3.60 7.71
C GLU A 28 2.96 2.62 8.23
N ASP A 29 3.10 2.46 9.54
CA ASP A 29 4.05 1.52 10.15
C ASP A 29 3.81 0.08 9.67
N THR A 30 2.54 -0.32 9.59
CA THR A 30 2.18 -1.66 9.10
C THR A 30 2.55 -1.83 7.63
N LEU A 31 2.27 -0.83 6.79
CA LEU A 31 2.57 -0.88 5.36
C LEU A 31 4.08 -0.88 5.10
N ILE A 32 4.83 -0.05 5.82
CA ILE A 32 6.30 -0.04 5.77
C ILE A 32 6.85 -1.41 6.21
N GLY A 33 6.32 -1.99 7.29
CA GLY A 33 6.71 -3.31 7.76
C GLY A 33 6.47 -4.41 6.72
N ILE A 34 5.36 -4.36 5.97
CA ILE A 34 5.09 -5.30 4.87
C ILE A 34 6.12 -5.14 3.75
N VAL A 35 6.44 -3.91 3.36
CA VAL A 35 7.42 -3.62 2.32
C VAL A 35 8.79 -4.15 2.72
N GLN A 36 9.23 -3.85 3.95
CA GLN A 36 10.52 -4.32 4.47
C GLN A 36 10.58 -5.84 4.63
N ALA A 37 9.46 -6.48 4.98
CA ALA A 37 9.39 -7.95 5.08
C ALA A 37 9.53 -8.67 3.73
N VAL A 38 9.21 -8.00 2.61
CA VAL A 38 9.28 -8.58 1.26
C VAL A 38 10.55 -8.16 0.51
N MET A 39 10.97 -6.90 0.65
CA MET A 39 12.09 -6.32 -0.09
C MET A 39 13.37 -6.14 0.74
N GLY A 40 13.30 -6.39 2.05
CA GLY A 40 14.40 -6.21 3.00
C GLY A 40 14.32 -4.91 3.79
N GLU A 41 15.02 -4.86 4.92
CA GLU A 41 14.94 -3.78 5.93
C GLU A 41 15.25 -2.37 5.40
N ARG A 42 16.02 -2.26 4.31
CA ARG A 42 16.37 -0.98 3.67
C ARG A 42 15.39 -0.52 2.61
N ALA A 43 14.31 -1.27 2.39
CA ALA A 43 13.25 -0.87 1.48
C ALA A 43 12.44 0.28 2.07
N SER A 44 11.95 1.13 1.19
CA SER A 44 11.10 2.28 1.48
C SER A 44 9.87 2.25 0.57
N CYS A 45 8.88 3.06 0.88
CA CYS A 45 7.72 3.26 0.01
C CYS A 45 7.32 4.73 -0.06
N ALA A 46 6.74 5.12 -1.20
CA ALA A 46 6.00 6.37 -1.31
C ALA A 46 4.49 6.09 -1.20
N PHE A 47 3.79 7.05 -0.62
CA PHE A 47 2.34 7.01 -0.43
C PHE A 47 1.70 8.02 -1.38
N HIS A 48 0.87 7.54 -2.29
CA HIS A 48 0.12 8.41 -3.21
C HIS A 48 -1.36 8.20 -2.99
N PHE A 49 -2.14 9.28 -2.93
CA PHE A 49 -3.58 9.19 -2.72
C PHE A 49 -4.32 9.42 -4.04
N ASP A 50 -5.09 8.43 -4.48
CA ASP A 50 -6.06 8.59 -5.56
C ASP A 50 -7.43 8.86 -4.95
N THR A 51 -7.74 10.15 -4.80
CA THR A 51 -9.04 10.65 -4.31
C THR A 51 -9.81 11.38 -5.40
N GLN A 52 -9.49 11.13 -6.68
CA GLN A 52 -10.08 11.88 -7.80
C GLN A 52 -11.55 11.52 -8.03
N HIS A 53 -11.96 10.31 -7.66
CA HIS A 53 -13.33 9.87 -7.81
C HIS A 53 -14.26 10.61 -6.84
N ALA A 54 -15.45 11.02 -7.30
CA ALA A 54 -16.38 11.79 -6.46
C ALA A 54 -16.91 11.01 -5.25
N ASN A 55 -17.06 9.69 -5.38
CA ASN A 55 -17.45 8.81 -4.29
C ASN A 55 -16.20 8.29 -3.53
N PRO A 56 -16.06 8.60 -2.21
CA PRO A 56 -14.93 8.16 -1.38
C PRO A 56 -14.73 6.66 -1.27
N TRP A 57 -15.77 5.87 -1.56
CA TRP A 57 -15.67 4.41 -1.61
C TRP A 57 -14.61 3.91 -2.60
N PHE A 58 -14.31 4.70 -3.63
CA PHE A 58 -13.31 4.38 -4.66
C PHE A 58 -11.95 5.02 -4.39
N HIS A 59 -11.80 5.76 -3.29
CA HIS A 59 -10.52 6.36 -2.93
C HIS A 59 -9.54 5.30 -2.47
N GLN A 60 -8.30 5.44 -2.92
CA GLN A 60 -7.26 4.46 -2.69
C GLN A 60 -5.96 5.13 -2.28
N LEU A 61 -5.24 4.48 -1.39
CA LEU A 61 -3.82 4.68 -1.21
C LEU A 61 -3.08 3.78 -2.22
N LEU A 62 -2.24 4.38 -3.03
CA LEU A 62 -1.34 3.71 -3.97
C LEU A 62 0.05 3.68 -3.34
N LEU A 63 0.44 2.50 -2.86
CA LEU A 63 1.75 2.29 -2.26
C LEU A 63 2.78 2.00 -3.34
N GLU A 64 3.88 2.75 -3.36
CA GLU A 64 4.98 2.57 -4.31
C GLU A 64 6.25 2.08 -3.59
N PRO A 65 6.43 0.76 -3.47
CA PRO A 65 7.59 0.16 -2.81
C PRO A 65 8.85 0.20 -3.69
N SER A 66 9.99 0.53 -3.08
CA SER A 66 11.30 0.54 -3.72
C SER A 66 12.43 0.21 -2.73
N ALA A 67 13.53 -0.33 -3.25
CA ALA A 67 14.76 -0.55 -2.49
C ALA A 67 15.96 -0.07 -3.31
N ALA A 68 16.81 0.78 -2.72
CA ALA A 68 17.97 1.36 -3.40
C ALA A 68 17.65 2.00 -4.78
N GLY A 69 16.47 2.64 -4.89
CA GLY A 69 16.00 3.27 -6.14
C GLY A 69 15.43 2.30 -7.17
N VAL A 70 15.32 1.00 -6.86
CA VAL A 70 14.73 -0.02 -7.72
C VAL A 70 13.29 -0.31 -7.25
N PRO A 71 12.27 -0.15 -8.12
CA PRO A 71 10.89 -0.51 -7.79
C PRO A 71 10.71 -2.01 -7.50
N ALA A 72 9.66 -2.36 -6.78
CA ALA A 72 9.32 -3.76 -6.54
C ALA A 72 9.04 -4.54 -7.85
N THR A 73 9.43 -5.81 -7.88
CA THR A 73 9.06 -6.72 -8.97
C THR A 73 7.60 -7.16 -8.85
N PRO A 74 6.98 -7.67 -9.93
CA PRO A 74 5.62 -8.21 -9.88
C PRO A 74 5.42 -9.29 -8.82
N GLU A 75 6.40 -10.18 -8.62
CA GLU A 75 6.36 -11.24 -7.60
C GLU A 75 6.37 -10.65 -6.18
N GLN A 76 7.17 -9.61 -5.96
CA GLN A 76 7.21 -8.89 -4.69
C GLN A 76 5.89 -8.18 -4.41
N LEU A 77 5.32 -7.51 -5.42
CA LEU A 77 4.01 -6.87 -5.30
C LEU A 77 2.92 -7.90 -4.99
N GLN A 78 2.94 -9.06 -5.65
CA GLN A 78 2.00 -10.14 -5.37
C GLN A 78 2.14 -10.69 -3.94
N ALA A 79 3.37 -10.81 -3.44
CA ALA A 79 3.63 -11.23 -2.06
C ALA A 79 3.14 -10.19 -1.04
N MET A 80 3.30 -8.89 -1.33
CA MET A 80 2.74 -7.81 -0.50
C MET A 80 1.21 -7.81 -0.54
N ALA A 81 0.61 -7.95 -1.72
CA ALA A 81 -0.84 -8.04 -1.89
C ALA A 81 -1.43 -9.19 -1.06
N ALA A 82 -0.80 -10.37 -1.07
CA ALA A 82 -1.24 -11.50 -0.26
C ALA A 82 -1.22 -11.19 1.25
N ARG A 83 -0.22 -10.44 1.72
CA ARG A 83 -0.14 -9.99 3.11
C ARG A 83 -1.21 -8.96 3.45
N LEU A 84 -1.48 -8.02 2.55
CA LEU A 84 -2.58 -7.06 2.72
C LEU A 84 -3.94 -7.76 2.82
N VAL A 85 -4.21 -8.72 1.92
CA VAL A 85 -5.44 -9.54 1.98
C VAL A 85 -5.55 -10.26 3.32
N ALA A 86 -4.47 -10.84 3.84
CA ALA A 86 -4.47 -11.49 5.15
C ALA A 86 -4.76 -10.53 6.32
N LEU A 87 -4.52 -9.22 6.14
CA LEU A 87 -4.87 -8.16 7.09
C LEU A 87 -6.25 -7.55 6.83
N GLY A 88 -6.99 -8.01 5.81
CA GLY A 88 -8.27 -7.42 5.41
C GLY A 88 -8.13 -6.10 4.65
N LEU A 89 -6.97 -5.84 4.04
CA LEU A 89 -6.61 -4.60 3.32
C LEU A 89 -6.46 -4.79 1.80
N GLY A 90 -6.89 -5.93 1.26
CA GLY A 90 -6.73 -6.27 -0.17
C GLY A 90 -8.02 -6.69 -0.85
#